data_AF-A0A1H3V2N3-F1
#
_entry.id   AF-A0A1H3V2N3-F1
#
_cell.length_a   1.000
_cell.length_b   1.000
_cell.length_c   1.000
_cell.angle_alpha   90.00
_cell.angle_beta   90.00
_cell.angle_gamma   90.00
#
_symmetry.space_group_name_H-M   'P 1'
#
loop_
_entity.id
_entity.type
_entity.pdbx_description
1 polymer ?
#
loop_
_entity_poly.entity_id
_entity_poly.type
_entity_poly.pdbx_seq_one_letter_code
_entity_poly.pdbx_strand_id
1 'polypeptide(L)'
;MYDNLTDFIDIMEGRMPEGFIPIGDDPSGNTICLGTKEPYCEKIYFLDHEQEPEHPDDMSNMYFLANDINEFLDKLYDDGEE
;
A
#
# COMPACT_ATOMS: atom_id res chain seq x y z
N MET A 1 -12.42 -2.74 -7.97
CA MET A 1 -13.15 -2.12 -6.85
C MET A 1 -13.77 -3.23 -6.03
N TYR A 2 -13.03 -3.71 -5.05
CA TYR A 2 -13.55 -4.59 -4.02
C TYR A 2 -14.11 -3.69 -2.92
N ASP A 3 -15.43 -3.64 -2.78
CA ASP A 3 -16.08 -2.69 -1.85
C ASP A 3 -15.91 -3.10 -0.38
N ASN A 4 -15.34 -4.27 -0.12
CA ASN A 4 -15.13 -4.83 1.20
C ASN A 4 -13.63 -5.05 1.47
N LEU A 5 -13.14 -4.46 2.56
CA LEU A 5 -11.74 -4.56 2.98
C LEU A 5 -11.31 -6.01 3.28
N THR A 6 -12.18 -6.80 3.90
CA THR A 6 -11.89 -8.21 4.22
C THR A 6 -11.70 -9.02 2.94
N ASP A 7 -12.62 -8.89 1.98
CA ASP A 7 -12.51 -9.59 0.70
C ASP A 7 -11.21 -9.20 -0.03
N PHE A 8 -10.81 -7.93 0.05
CA PHE A 8 -9.58 -7.48 -0.61
C PHE A 8 -8.31 -7.98 0.11
N ILE A 9 -8.32 -8.05 1.45
CA ILE A 9 -7.23 -8.68 2.21
C ILE A 9 -7.07 -10.16 1.80
N ASP A 10 -8.17 -10.89 1.67
CA ASP A 10 -8.15 -12.30 1.26
C ASP A 10 -7.57 -12.47 -0.16
N ILE A 11 -7.86 -11.54 -1.08
CA ILE A 11 -7.30 -11.54 -2.44
C ILE A 11 -5.79 -11.24 -2.45
N MET A 12 -5.34 -10.42 -1.50
CA MET A 12 -3.94 -10.03 -1.37
C MET A 12 -3.11 -11.02 -0.54
N GLU A 13 -3.73 -12.09 -0.02
CA GLU A 13 -3.05 -13.15 0.73
C GLU A 13 -1.93 -13.77 -0.13
N GLY A 14 -0.70 -13.76 0.39
CA GLY A 14 0.48 -14.28 -0.32
C GLY A 14 1.03 -13.37 -1.43
N ARG A 15 0.50 -12.15 -1.57
CA ARG A 15 0.98 -11.12 -2.52
C ARG A 15 1.46 -9.85 -1.81
N MET A 16 1.02 -9.67 -0.58
CA MET A 16 1.41 -8.56 0.29
C MET A 16 2.21 -9.10 1.49
N PRO A 17 3.31 -8.44 1.88
CA PRO A 17 4.07 -8.82 3.06
C PRO A 17 3.24 -8.75 4.33
N GLU A 18 3.57 -9.58 5.31
CA GLU A 18 2.90 -9.54 6.61
C GLU A 18 3.02 -8.18 7.29
N GLY A 19 1.94 -7.77 7.97
CA GLY A 19 1.91 -6.51 8.71
C GLY A 19 1.47 -5.31 7.89
N PHE A 20 0.97 -5.52 6.67
CA PHE A 20 0.33 -4.49 5.85
C PHE A 20 -1.14 -4.80 5.62
N ILE A 21 -1.92 -3.74 5.37
CA ILE A 21 -3.28 -3.85 4.85
C ILE A 21 -3.44 -2.93 3.64
N PRO A 22 -4.26 -3.30 2.64
CA PRO A 22 -4.60 -2.40 1.56
C PRO A 22 -5.52 -1.27 2.04
N ILE A 23 -5.27 -0.05 1.57
CA ILE A 23 -6.11 1.13 1.85
C ILE A 23 -6.56 1.87 0.57
N GLY A 24 -6.13 1.41 -0.60
CA GLY A 24 -6.60 1.88 -1.90
C GLY A 24 -6.04 1.03 -3.04
N ASP A 25 -6.79 0.92 -4.13
CA ASP A 25 -6.41 0.19 -5.34
C ASP A 25 -6.63 1.04 -6.60
N ASP A 26 -5.90 0.71 -7.66
CA ASP A 26 -6.24 1.14 -9.02
C ASP A 26 -6.76 -0.05 -9.87
N PRO A 27 -7.45 0.21 -10.99
CA PRO A 27 -7.96 -0.85 -11.87
C PRO A 27 -6.88 -1.75 -12.50
N SER A 28 -5.61 -1.34 -12.45
CA SER A 28 -4.46 -2.06 -13.01
C SER A 28 -3.81 -2.99 -11.99
N GLY A 29 -4.29 -3.01 -10.75
CA GLY A 29 -3.85 -3.93 -9.69
C GLY A 29 -2.79 -3.34 -8.74
N ASN A 30 -2.40 -2.07 -8.90
CA ASN A 30 -1.53 -1.44 -7.91
C ASN A 30 -2.30 -1.14 -6.64
N THR A 31 -1.59 -1.16 -5.52
CA THR A 31 -2.21 -1.02 -4.20
C THR A 31 -1.44 -0.01 -3.33
N ILE A 32 -2.17 0.82 -2.60
CA ILE A 32 -1.61 1.61 -1.49
C ILE A 32 -1.77 0.79 -0.21
N CYS A 33 -0.67 0.59 0.51
CA CYS A 33 -0.59 -0.24 1.70
C CYS A 33 -0.29 0.60 2.94
N LEU A 34 -0.96 0.30 4.04
CA LEU A 34 -0.69 0.83 5.38
C LEU A 34 0.00 -0.22 6.23
N GLY A 35 1.14 0.13 6.83
CA GLY A 35 1.79 -0.71 7.84
C GLY A 35 1.03 -0.70 9.17
N THR A 36 0.77 -1.89 9.70
CA THR A 36 0.02 -2.15 10.95
C THR A 36 0.87 -2.82 12.03
N LYS A 37 2.12 -3.18 11.70
CA LYS A 37 3.08 -3.79 12.62
C LYS A 37 4.44 -3.10 12.51
N GLU A 38 5.17 -3.08 13.61
CA GLU A 38 6.57 -2.63 13.63
C GLU A 38 7.44 -3.49 12.69
N PRO A 39 8.45 -2.91 12.00
CA PRO A 39 8.91 -1.51 12.05
C PRO A 39 8.19 -0.57 11.06
N TYR A 40 7.08 -1.02 10.48
CA TYR A 40 6.36 -0.32 9.40
C TYR A 40 5.10 0.40 9.88
N CYS A 41 4.79 0.33 11.17
CA CYS A 41 3.57 0.91 11.73
C CYS A 41 3.38 2.35 11.26
N GLU A 42 2.16 2.69 10.85
CA GLU A 42 1.73 3.99 10.30
C GLU A 42 2.25 4.33 8.90
N LYS A 43 3.35 3.73 8.45
CA LYS A 43 3.97 4.06 7.17
C LYS A 43 3.11 3.63 5.98
N ILE A 44 3.15 4.44 4.93
CA ILE A 44 2.38 4.24 3.70
C ILE A 44 3.33 3.83 2.56
N TYR A 45 2.93 2.82 1.80
CA TYR A 45 3.68 2.27 0.69
C TYR A 45 2.81 2.12 -0.56
N PHE A 46 3.44 2.20 -1.73
CA PHE A 46 2.91 1.76 -3.01
C PHE A 46 3.40 0.35 -3.30
N LEU A 47 2.49 -0.57 -3.58
CA LEU A 47 2.78 -1.94 -4.03
C LEU A 47 2.57 -2.01 -5.54
N ASP A 48 3.67 -2.20 -6.26
CA ASP A 48 3.70 -2.33 -7.72
C ASP A 48 3.37 -3.77 -8.13
N HIS A 49 2.25 -3.94 -8.82
CA HIS A 49 1.83 -5.26 -9.31
C HIS A 49 2.74 -5.79 -10.42
N GLU A 50 3.29 -4.92 -11.26
CA GLU A 50 4.09 -5.34 -12.41
C GLU A 50 5.45 -5.92 -12.01
N GLN A 51 5.90 -5.66 -10.78
CA GLN A 51 7.17 -6.12 -10.23
C GLN A 51 7.01 -7.19 -9.13
N GLU A 52 5.89 -7.92 -9.12
CA GLU A 52 5.60 -8.91 -8.08
C GLU A 52 6.73 -9.97 -7.94
N PRO A 53 7.33 -10.11 -6.74
CA PRO A 53 8.43 -11.03 -6.53
C PRO A 53 7.97 -12.49 -6.43
N GLU A 54 8.89 -13.44 -6.59
CA GLU A 54 8.58 -14.87 -6.41
C GLU A 54 8.28 -15.24 -4.94
N HIS A 55 8.69 -14.41 -3.99
CA HIS A 55 8.51 -14.63 -2.56
C HIS A 55 7.70 -13.49 -1.91
N PRO A 56 6.64 -13.80 -1.15
CA PRO A 56 5.75 -12.78 -0.57
C PRO A 56 6.40 -11.86 0.48
N ASP A 57 7.48 -12.31 1.10
CA ASP A 57 8.24 -11.51 2.09
C ASP A 57 9.24 -10.54 1.43
N ASP A 58 9.43 -10.66 0.12
CA ASP A 58 10.27 -9.74 -0.64
C ASP A 58 9.50 -8.42 -0.88
N MET A 59 10.06 -7.32 -0.39
CA MET A 59 9.46 -5.99 -0.49
C MET A 59 10.03 -5.17 -1.66
N SER A 60 10.71 -5.79 -2.63
CA SER A 60 11.36 -5.09 -3.75
C SER A 60 10.39 -4.33 -4.65
N ASN A 61 9.11 -4.70 -4.67
CA ASN A 61 8.03 -3.99 -5.34
C ASN A 61 7.25 -3.03 -4.44
N MET A 62 7.71 -2.80 -3.20
CA MET A 62 7.11 -1.85 -2.27
C MET A 62 7.93 -0.56 -2.18
N TYR A 63 7.28 0.56 -2.47
CA TYR A 63 7.90 1.88 -2.49
C TYR A 63 7.31 2.75 -1.39
N PHE A 64 8.17 3.28 -0.53
CA PHE A 64 7.74 4.17 0.54
C PHE A 64 7.15 5.48 0.00
N LEU A 65 6.02 5.91 0.56
CA LEU A 65 5.33 7.14 0.17
C LEU A 65 5.33 8.20 1.29
N ALA A 66 5.01 7.79 2.52
CA ALA A 66 4.84 8.70 3.66
C ALA A 66 5.01 7.98 5.00
N ASN A 67 5.35 8.74 6.06
CA ASN A 67 5.52 8.21 7.40
C ASN A 67 4.19 7.90 8.09
N ASP A 68 3.12 8.60 7.71
CA ASP A 68 1.78 8.41 8.23
C ASP A 68 0.70 8.79 7.21
N ILE A 69 -0.56 8.51 7.55
CA ILE A 69 -1.71 8.78 6.69
C ILE A 69 -1.94 10.28 6.44
N ASN A 70 -1.60 11.16 7.40
CA ASN A 70 -1.79 12.59 7.23
C ASN A 70 -0.78 13.14 6.23
N GLU A 71 0.50 12.77 6.37
CA GLU A 71 1.55 13.14 5.41
C GLU A 71 1.21 12.63 4.00
N PHE A 72 0.65 11.41 3.88
CA PHE A 72 0.18 10.91 2.58
C PHE A 72 -0.94 11.77 2.00
N LEU A 73 -1.98 12.07 2.79
CA LEU A 73 -3.13 12.87 2.34
C LEU A 73 -2.75 14.30 2.00
N ASP A 74 -1.84 14.92 2.77
CA ASP A 74 -1.33 16.27 2.50
C ASP A 74 -0.60 16.32 1.15
N LYS A 75 0.14 15.26 0.79
CA LYS A 75 0.86 15.14 -0.49
C LYS A 75 -0.04 14.85 -1.70
N LEU A 76 -1.32 14.50 -1.52
CA LEU A 76 -2.23 14.20 -2.64
C LEU A 76 -2.72 15.46 -3.35
N TYR A 77 -2.61 16.63 -2.72
CA TYR A 77 -3.05 17.90 -3.26
C TYR A 77 -1.82 18.80 -3.46
N ASP A 78 -1.75 19.51 -4.58
CA ASP A 78 -0.80 20.61 -4.71
C ASP A 78 -1.22 21.74 -3.75
N ASP A 79 -0.24 22.37 -3.09
CA ASP A 79 -0.45 23.49 -2.15
C ASP A 79 -1.00 24.78 -2.81
N GLY A 80 -1.46 24.70 -4.07
CA GLY A 80 -2.15 25.80 -4.76
C GLY A 80 -1.32 27.06 -5.00
N GLU A 81 -0.02 27.06 -4.73
CA GLU A 81 0.88 28.16 -5.08
C GLU A 81 1.50 27.94 -6.48
N GLU A 82 0.85 28.53 -7.49
CA GLU A 82 1.50 28.98 -8.74
C GLU A 82 2.39 30.21 -8.51
#